data_AF-A0A9X3SCS0-F1
#
_entry.id   AF-A0A9X3SCS0-F1
#
_cell.length_a   1.000
_cell.length_b   1.000
_cell.length_c   1.000
_cell.angle_alpha   90.00
_cell.angle_beta   90.00
_cell.angle_gamma   90.00
#
_symmetry.space_group_name_H-M   'P 1'
#
loop_
_entity.id
_entity.type
_entity.pdbx_description
1 polymer ?
#
loop_
_entity_poly.entity_id
_entity_poly.type
_entity_poly.pdbx_seq_one_letter_code
_entity_poly.pdbx_strand_id
1 'polypeptide(L)'
;MKRALVLLVLLAALGGCGGIPEPAVEEGAAAEASGWPAEMTPEPGFDPDDPALDTIPDDGAHGEEITRKAGTRKDFKVPPAAVAGLDNGPLVRAVVTRPFYELDPEDAVDRLNAAQLAVYAFYYADFEILNGGFTQFWSNPSGAVAADLQSAAERVGSPEFAAIFRDAAALWPGGKIPRDAEQRGALVDQLDATKVAELDEIYAATQYRRNTALANVLGPFIRANTDQFVASR
;
A
#
# COMPACT_ATOMS: atom_id res chain seq x y z
N MET A 1 14.11 -22.49 -12.98
CA MET A 1 12.85 -21.96 -12.43
C MET A 1 12.84 -20.49 -12.76
N LYS A 2 11.93 -20.07 -13.65
CA LYS A 2 11.95 -18.75 -14.30
C LYS A 2 11.48 -17.69 -13.30
N ARG A 3 12.32 -16.70 -13.03
CA ARG A 3 11.99 -15.50 -12.25
C ARG A 3 11.21 -14.57 -13.18
N ALA A 4 9.97 -14.24 -12.82
CA ALA A 4 9.23 -13.17 -13.46
C ALA A 4 9.79 -11.84 -12.92
N LEU A 5 10.46 -11.10 -13.79
CA LEU A 5 10.95 -9.75 -13.53
C LEU A 5 9.75 -8.82 -13.70
N VAL A 6 9.26 -8.22 -12.63
CA VAL A 6 8.31 -7.09 -12.71
C VAL A 6 9.07 -5.94 -13.36
N LEU A 7 8.68 -5.62 -14.59
CA LEU A 7 9.31 -4.57 -15.38
C LEU A 7 8.72 -3.23 -14.94
N LEU A 8 9.47 -2.48 -14.13
CA LEU A 8 9.22 -1.06 -13.91
C LEU A 8 9.49 -0.32 -15.23
N VAL A 9 8.47 0.30 -15.82
CA VAL A 9 8.64 1.14 -17.00
C VAL A 9 9.18 2.50 -16.57
N LEU A 10 10.50 2.64 -16.58
CA LEU A 10 11.18 3.94 -16.55
C LEU A 10 11.29 4.46 -17.99
N LEU A 11 10.53 5.51 -18.32
CA LEU A 11 10.70 6.28 -19.55
C LEU A 11 11.97 7.14 -19.41
N ALA A 12 13.06 6.68 -20.01
CA ALA A 12 14.27 7.46 -20.20
C ALA A 12 14.19 8.26 -21.51
N ALA A 13 14.19 9.59 -21.42
CA ALA A 13 14.38 10.48 -22.55
C ALA A 13 15.86 10.49 -22.95
N LEU A 14 16.18 9.99 -24.15
CA LEU A 14 17.49 10.17 -24.78
C LEU A 14 17.36 11.18 -25.92
N GLY A 15 18.19 12.23 -25.84
CA GLY A 15 18.22 13.34 -26.79
C GLY A 15 18.79 12.96 -28.17
N GLY A 16 18.30 13.68 -29.17
CA GLY A 16 18.85 13.73 -30.53
C GLY A 16 18.63 15.12 -31.12
N CYS A 17 19.71 15.75 -31.56
CA CYS A 17 19.76 17.10 -32.11
C CYS A 17 18.82 17.33 -33.30
N GLY A 18 18.11 18.46 -33.30
CA GLY A 18 17.41 18.99 -34.48
C GLY A 18 16.47 20.13 -34.09
N GLY A 19 16.91 21.37 -34.27
CA GLY A 19 16.12 22.56 -33.94
C GLY A 19 14.85 22.66 -34.80
N ILE A 20 13.70 22.59 -34.14
CA ILE A 20 12.41 23.11 -34.58
C ILE A 20 11.86 23.87 -33.36
N PRO A 21 11.37 25.11 -33.49
CA PRO A 21 10.82 25.81 -32.33
C PRO A 21 9.59 25.04 -31.84
N GLU A 22 9.66 24.50 -30.62
CA GLU A 22 8.54 23.86 -29.97
C GLU A 22 7.42 24.88 -29.74
N PRO A 23 6.17 24.57 -30.10
CA PRO A 23 5.04 25.35 -29.61
C PRO A 23 5.03 25.23 -28.09
N ALA A 24 4.83 26.35 -27.40
CA ALA A 24 4.69 26.39 -25.94
C ALA A 24 3.65 25.37 -25.51
N VAL A 25 4.10 24.25 -24.93
CA VAL A 25 3.24 23.29 -24.26
C VAL A 25 2.82 24.00 -22.98
N GLU A 26 1.56 24.40 -22.90
CA GLU A 26 0.95 24.82 -21.64
C GLU A 26 1.24 23.73 -20.61
N GLU A 27 1.93 24.14 -19.54
CA GLU A 27 2.37 23.34 -18.40
C GLU A 27 1.19 22.86 -17.52
N GLY A 28 0.03 22.59 -18.13
CA GLY A 28 -1.23 22.26 -17.48
C GLY A 28 -1.83 20.91 -17.87
N ALA A 29 -1.34 20.23 -18.91
CA ALA A 29 -1.95 19.00 -19.42
C ALA A 29 -1.41 17.70 -18.81
N ALA A 30 -0.28 17.73 -18.08
CA ALA A 30 0.33 16.53 -17.51
C ALA A 30 -0.16 16.19 -16.08
N ALA A 31 -0.88 17.12 -15.43
CA ALA A 31 -1.40 16.94 -14.07
C ALA A 31 -2.68 16.08 -14.02
N GLU A 32 -3.38 15.89 -15.15
CA GLU A 32 -4.68 15.20 -15.16
C GLU A 32 -4.59 13.66 -15.19
N ALA A 33 -3.39 13.08 -15.28
CA ALA A 33 -3.21 11.64 -15.45
C ALA A 33 -2.66 10.92 -14.20
N SER A 34 -2.34 11.65 -13.12
CA SER A 34 -1.61 11.06 -12.00
C SER A 34 -2.51 10.44 -10.93
N GLY A 35 -3.83 10.59 -11.01
CA GLY A 35 -4.77 9.99 -10.04
C GLY A 35 -4.59 10.50 -8.60
N TRP A 36 -3.72 11.50 -8.40
CA TRP A 36 -3.57 12.16 -7.10
C TRP A 36 -4.79 13.05 -6.90
N PRO A 37 -5.44 12.97 -5.73
CA PRO A 37 -6.56 13.84 -5.42
C PRO A 37 -6.09 15.29 -5.42
N ALA A 38 -7.05 16.21 -5.59
CA ALA A 38 -6.82 17.64 -5.47
C ALA A 38 -6.05 17.96 -4.18
N GLU A 39 -5.15 18.95 -4.23
CA GLU A 39 -4.27 19.39 -3.14
C GLU A 39 -4.97 19.32 -1.77
N MET A 40 -4.67 18.27 -1.00
CA MET A 40 -5.35 18.01 0.28
C MET A 40 -4.75 18.93 1.34
N THR A 41 -5.60 19.71 2.00
CA THR A 41 -5.17 20.48 3.17
C THR A 41 -5.12 19.55 4.39
N PRO A 42 -3.95 19.34 5.01
CA PRO A 42 -3.85 18.49 6.20
C PRO A 42 -4.63 19.07 7.39
N GLU A 43 -4.95 18.23 8.36
CA GLU A 43 -5.48 18.69 9.65
C GLU A 43 -4.54 19.74 10.28
N PRO A 44 -5.05 20.82 10.90
CA PRO A 44 -4.20 21.82 11.55
C PRO A 44 -3.16 21.21 12.50
N GLY A 45 -1.89 21.50 12.26
CA GLY A 45 -0.78 21.01 13.07
C GLY A 45 -0.43 19.53 12.88
N PHE A 46 -0.95 18.89 11.84
CA PHE A 46 -0.50 17.59 11.36
C PHE A 46 0.37 17.79 10.10
N ASP A 47 1.57 17.22 10.13
CA ASP A 47 2.49 17.21 9.00
C ASP A 47 2.45 15.81 8.37
N PRO A 48 1.79 15.63 7.19
CA PRO A 48 1.74 14.33 6.54
C PRO A 48 3.10 13.89 5.99
N ASP A 49 4.06 14.82 5.84
CA ASP A 49 5.40 14.56 5.31
C ASP A 49 6.43 14.28 6.42
N ASP A 50 5.99 14.16 7.68
CA ASP A 50 6.87 13.80 8.79
C ASP A 50 7.55 12.44 8.51
N PRO A 51 8.90 12.35 8.50
CA PRO A 51 9.61 11.09 8.29
C PRO A 51 9.26 9.99 9.30
N ALA A 52 8.71 10.33 10.47
CA ALA A 52 8.20 9.38 11.45
C ALA A 52 6.92 8.65 10.98
N LEU A 53 6.25 9.16 9.94
CA LEU A 53 5.04 8.60 9.33
C LEU A 53 5.31 7.91 8.00
N ASP A 54 6.48 8.13 7.43
CA ASP A 54 6.83 7.57 6.14
C ASP A 54 6.77 6.04 6.17
N THR A 55 5.93 5.48 5.30
CA THR A 55 5.76 4.04 5.11
C THR A 55 6.10 3.63 3.68
N ILE A 56 6.55 4.54 2.83
CA ILE A 56 6.79 4.26 1.41
C ILE A 56 7.81 3.10 1.29
N PRO A 57 7.53 2.08 0.45
CA PRO A 57 8.52 1.04 0.18
C PRO A 57 9.78 1.66 -0.40
N ASP A 58 10.93 1.40 0.21
CA ASP A 58 12.21 1.91 -0.26
C ASP A 58 12.80 0.92 -1.28
N ASP A 59 12.86 1.32 -2.55
CA ASP A 59 13.52 0.55 -3.58
C ASP A 59 15.05 0.75 -3.54
N GLY A 60 15.78 -0.37 -3.54
CA GLY A 60 17.25 -0.36 -3.57
C GLY A 60 17.91 -0.60 -2.21
N ALA A 61 19.02 0.11 -1.97
CA ALA A 61 19.99 -0.29 -0.93
C ALA A 61 19.41 -0.24 0.50
N HIS A 62 18.48 0.67 0.78
CA HIS A 62 17.89 0.77 2.10
C HIS A 62 16.81 -0.29 2.32
N GLY A 63 15.95 -0.59 1.33
CA GLY A 63 15.06 -1.75 1.35
C GLY A 63 15.80 -3.10 1.51
N GLU A 64 16.93 -3.26 0.82
CA GLU A 64 17.81 -4.43 0.98
C GLU A 64 18.37 -4.52 2.41
N GLU A 65 18.77 -3.38 2.99
CA GLU A 65 19.26 -3.34 4.37
C GLU A 65 18.18 -3.72 5.39
N ILE A 66 16.95 -3.22 5.23
CA ILE A 66 15.80 -3.59 6.07
C ILE A 66 15.54 -5.09 5.98
N THR A 67 15.48 -5.62 4.76
CA THR A 67 15.25 -7.06 4.51
C THR A 67 16.35 -7.90 5.17
N ARG A 68 17.62 -7.48 5.06
CA ARG A 68 18.76 -8.15 5.71
C ARG A 68 18.64 -8.13 7.23
N LYS A 69 18.23 -7.00 7.83
CA LYS A 69 18.01 -6.85 9.28
C LYS A 69 16.82 -7.68 9.78
N ALA A 70 15.79 -7.85 8.96
CA ALA A 70 14.63 -8.70 9.26
C ALA A 70 14.99 -10.19 9.36
N GLY A 71 16.14 -10.60 8.78
CA GLY A 71 16.61 -11.99 8.80
C GLY A 71 15.75 -12.92 7.95
N THR A 72 15.91 -14.24 8.11
CA THR A 72 15.36 -15.25 7.18
C THR A 72 14.35 -16.20 7.82
N ARG A 73 13.75 -15.82 8.95
CA ARG A 73 12.80 -16.68 9.66
C ARG A 73 11.59 -17.01 8.81
N LYS A 74 11.13 -18.26 8.85
CA LYS A 74 9.97 -18.70 8.05
C LYS A 74 8.65 -18.07 8.49
N ASP A 75 8.55 -17.64 9.75
CA ASP A 75 7.38 -17.00 10.34
C ASP A 75 7.37 -15.47 10.14
N PHE A 76 8.29 -14.92 9.35
CA PHE A 76 8.43 -13.49 9.05
C PHE A 76 8.58 -12.57 10.27
N LYS A 77 8.78 -13.11 11.48
CA LYS A 77 9.08 -12.30 12.64
C LYS A 77 10.47 -11.70 12.52
N VAL A 78 10.61 -10.45 12.92
CA VAL A 78 11.88 -9.72 12.85
C VAL A 78 12.64 -9.79 14.20
N PRO A 79 13.97 -9.69 14.20
CA PRO A 79 14.75 -9.60 15.43
C PRO A 79 14.36 -8.35 16.24
N PRO A 80 14.36 -8.40 17.59
CA PRO A 80 14.08 -7.22 18.42
C PRO A 80 14.96 -6.00 18.11
N ALA A 81 16.22 -6.24 17.74
CA ALA A 81 17.16 -5.17 17.39
C ALA A 81 16.79 -4.44 16.08
N ALA A 82 16.01 -5.07 15.19
CA ALA A 82 15.60 -4.47 13.92
C ALA A 82 14.49 -3.41 14.10
N VAL A 83 13.80 -3.41 15.24
CA VAL A 83 12.64 -2.56 15.51
C VAL A 83 12.81 -1.66 16.75
N ALA A 84 13.92 -1.82 17.47
CA ALA A 84 14.15 -1.10 18.71
C ALA A 84 14.27 0.41 18.48
N GLY A 85 13.41 1.19 19.16
CA GLY A 85 13.45 2.65 19.12
C GLY A 85 12.94 3.26 17.81
N LEU A 86 12.34 2.47 16.92
CA LEU A 86 11.76 3.00 15.68
C LEU A 86 10.44 3.73 15.94
N ASP A 87 10.28 4.85 15.24
CA ASP A 87 9.00 5.55 15.08
C ASP A 87 8.01 4.72 14.25
N ASN A 88 6.76 5.19 14.17
CA ASN A 88 5.65 4.42 13.59
C ASN A 88 5.90 3.96 12.15
N GLY A 89 6.26 4.87 11.25
CA GLY A 89 6.53 4.58 9.85
C GLY A 89 7.68 3.60 9.67
N PRO A 90 8.89 3.91 10.20
CA PRO A 90 10.02 2.99 10.16
C PRO A 90 9.74 1.62 10.81
N LEU A 91 8.95 1.56 11.89
CA LEU A 91 8.51 0.31 12.51
C LEU A 91 7.65 -0.53 11.56
N VAL A 92 6.67 0.10 10.90
CA VAL A 92 5.81 -0.57 9.91
C VAL A 92 6.65 -1.13 8.77
N ARG A 93 7.56 -0.32 8.20
CA ARG A 93 8.50 -0.79 7.16
C ARG A 93 9.32 -1.98 7.64
N ALA A 94 9.93 -1.86 8.81
CA ALA A 94 10.78 -2.93 9.36
C ALA A 94 10.08 -4.29 9.43
N VAL A 95 8.76 -4.34 9.70
CA VAL A 95 8.01 -5.60 9.77
C VAL A 95 7.45 -6.06 8.43
N VAL A 96 7.12 -5.15 7.51
CA VAL A 96 6.38 -5.47 6.28
C VAL A 96 7.29 -5.60 5.04
N THR A 97 8.45 -4.95 5.03
CA THR A 97 9.33 -4.90 3.84
C THR A 97 9.74 -6.30 3.36
N ARG A 98 10.10 -7.20 4.27
CA ARG A 98 10.50 -8.56 3.87
C ARG A 98 9.34 -9.36 3.25
N PRO A 99 8.16 -9.52 3.89
CA PRO A 99 7.06 -10.19 3.23
C PRO A 99 6.62 -9.46 1.94
N PHE A 100 6.69 -8.13 1.89
CA PHE A 100 6.42 -7.35 0.67
C PHE A 100 7.29 -7.76 -0.52
N TYR A 101 8.59 -8.02 -0.30
CA TYR A 101 9.51 -8.45 -1.38
C TYR A 101 9.57 -9.96 -1.61
N GLU A 102 9.30 -10.79 -0.59
CA GLU A 102 9.46 -12.24 -0.67
C GLU A 102 8.17 -13.02 -0.96
N LEU A 103 7.00 -12.40 -0.79
CA LEU A 103 5.71 -13.05 -0.96
C LEU A 103 4.96 -12.47 -2.14
N ASP A 104 4.47 -13.35 -3.00
CA ASP A 104 3.35 -13.01 -3.85
C ASP A 104 2.11 -12.77 -2.96
N PRO A 105 1.27 -11.75 -3.26
CA PRO A 105 0.11 -11.42 -2.43
C PRO A 105 -0.88 -12.59 -2.23
N GLU A 106 -1.02 -13.48 -3.22
CA GLU A 106 -1.83 -14.70 -3.10
C GLU A 106 -1.26 -15.66 -2.05
N ASP A 107 0.06 -15.85 -2.02
CA ASP A 107 0.75 -16.70 -1.04
C ASP A 107 0.75 -16.08 0.36
N ALA A 108 0.71 -14.75 0.47
CA ALA A 108 0.76 -14.05 1.75
C ALA A 108 -0.40 -14.44 2.68
N VAL A 109 -1.57 -14.70 2.11
CA VAL A 109 -2.79 -15.10 2.83
C VAL A 109 -2.59 -16.40 3.61
N ASP A 110 -1.84 -17.34 3.04
CA ASP A 110 -1.58 -18.66 3.64
C ASP A 110 -0.31 -18.66 4.50
N ARG A 111 0.64 -17.76 4.23
CA ARG A 111 1.97 -17.74 4.86
C ARG A 111 2.07 -16.82 6.07
N LEU A 112 1.25 -15.78 6.15
CA LEU A 112 1.25 -14.83 7.25
C LEU A 112 0.20 -15.19 8.29
N ASN A 113 0.50 -14.94 9.57
CA ASN A 113 -0.54 -15.00 10.59
C ASN A 113 -1.53 -13.83 10.42
N ALA A 114 -2.69 -13.88 11.08
CA ALA A 114 -3.74 -12.88 10.88
C ALA A 114 -3.32 -11.43 11.22
N ALA A 115 -2.41 -11.22 12.18
CA ALA A 115 -1.91 -9.89 12.51
C ALA A 115 -0.91 -9.38 11.45
N GLN A 116 -0.03 -10.26 10.98
CA GLN A 116 0.91 -9.98 9.90
C GLN A 116 0.19 -9.70 8.58
N LEU A 117 -0.81 -10.52 8.24
CA LEU A 117 -1.64 -10.33 7.04
C LEU A 117 -2.38 -8.99 7.09
N ALA A 118 -2.88 -8.58 8.27
CA ALA A 118 -3.54 -7.29 8.39
C ALA A 118 -2.59 -6.12 8.10
N VAL A 119 -1.38 -6.11 8.67
CA VAL A 119 -0.37 -5.08 8.37
C VAL A 119 0.06 -5.12 6.90
N TYR A 120 0.33 -6.31 6.37
CA TYR A 120 0.74 -6.51 4.98
C TYR A 120 -0.32 -6.03 3.99
N ALA A 121 -1.57 -6.47 4.15
CA ALA A 121 -2.65 -6.14 3.23
C ALA A 121 -2.93 -4.64 3.21
N PHE A 122 -2.96 -4.01 4.40
CA PHE A 122 -3.22 -2.58 4.51
C PHE A 122 -2.08 -1.76 3.92
N TYR A 123 -0.84 -2.15 4.16
CA TYR A 123 0.34 -1.54 3.58
C TYR A 123 0.35 -1.60 2.05
N TYR A 124 0.05 -2.79 1.49
CA TYR A 124 0.01 -2.97 0.04
C TYR A 124 -1.14 -2.19 -0.59
N ALA A 125 -2.33 -2.22 0.03
CA ALA A 125 -3.48 -1.45 -0.44
C ALA A 125 -3.18 0.05 -0.42
N ASP A 126 -2.57 0.57 0.64
CA ASP A 126 -2.21 1.98 0.72
C ASP A 126 -1.26 2.40 -0.40
N PHE A 127 -0.19 1.62 -0.61
CA PHE A 127 0.78 1.87 -1.67
C PHE A 127 0.12 1.91 -3.06
N GLU A 128 -0.78 0.96 -3.35
CA GLU A 128 -1.41 0.85 -4.67
C GLU A 128 -2.52 1.88 -4.88
N ILE A 129 -3.36 2.09 -3.87
CA ILE A 129 -4.50 3.01 -3.94
C ILE A 129 -4.01 4.46 -4.02
N LEU A 130 -2.98 4.84 -3.24
CA LEU A 130 -2.43 6.19 -3.34
C LEU A 130 -1.63 6.42 -4.63
N ASN A 131 -1.19 5.35 -5.30
CA ASN A 131 -0.45 5.46 -6.56
C ASN A 131 -1.35 5.45 -7.80
N GLY A 132 -2.51 4.79 -7.76
CA GLY A 132 -3.40 4.68 -8.94
C GLY A 132 -4.84 4.29 -8.64
N GLY A 133 -5.30 4.50 -7.40
CA GLY A 133 -6.66 4.23 -6.96
C GLY A 133 -6.98 2.75 -6.75
N PHE A 134 -8.21 2.48 -6.33
CA PHE A 134 -8.74 1.14 -6.12
C PHE A 134 -8.72 0.30 -7.41
N THR A 135 -8.92 0.92 -8.58
CA THR A 135 -8.84 0.21 -9.86
C THR A 135 -7.46 -0.39 -10.10
N GLN A 136 -6.37 0.37 -9.85
CA GLN A 136 -5.01 -0.16 -9.96
C GLN A 136 -4.78 -1.28 -8.95
N PHE A 137 -5.14 -1.04 -7.69
CA PHE A 137 -4.99 -2.05 -6.64
C PHE A 137 -5.68 -3.37 -7.00
N TRP A 138 -6.92 -3.33 -7.47
CA TRP A 138 -7.65 -4.54 -7.84
C TRP A 138 -7.12 -5.24 -9.10
N SER A 139 -6.63 -4.47 -10.07
CA SER A 139 -6.09 -5.00 -11.32
C SER A 139 -4.71 -5.64 -11.15
N ASN A 140 -3.96 -5.19 -10.15
CA ASN A 140 -2.63 -5.72 -9.85
C ASN A 140 -2.71 -7.06 -9.06
N PRO A 141 -1.61 -7.84 -9.02
CA PRO A 141 -1.53 -9.03 -8.17
C PRO A 141 -1.84 -8.74 -6.70
N SER A 142 -1.53 -7.52 -6.24
CA SER A 142 -1.83 -7.00 -4.91
C SER A 142 -3.32 -7.09 -4.55
N GLY A 143 -4.23 -7.00 -5.52
CA GLY A 143 -5.66 -7.18 -5.30
C GLY A 143 -6.06 -8.54 -4.70
N ALA A 144 -5.16 -9.53 -4.64
CA ALA A 144 -5.42 -10.81 -4.00
C ALA A 144 -5.76 -10.71 -2.50
N VAL A 145 -5.27 -9.66 -1.81
CA VAL A 145 -5.57 -9.40 -0.40
C VAL A 145 -6.77 -8.47 -0.19
N ALA A 146 -7.41 -7.99 -1.26
CA ALA A 146 -8.52 -7.03 -1.19
C ALA A 146 -9.71 -7.55 -0.37
N ALA A 147 -10.00 -8.85 -0.46
CA ALA A 147 -11.07 -9.49 0.30
C ALA A 147 -10.82 -9.50 1.83
N ASP A 148 -9.57 -9.32 2.27
CA ASP A 148 -9.22 -9.28 3.70
C ASP A 148 -9.26 -7.88 4.29
N LEU A 149 -9.27 -6.83 3.46
CA LEU A 149 -9.01 -5.45 3.90
C LEU A 149 -9.99 -4.96 4.97
N GLN A 150 -11.29 -5.27 4.82
CA GLN A 150 -12.26 -4.91 5.86
C GLN A 150 -11.88 -5.54 7.21
N SER A 151 -11.62 -6.84 7.23
CA SER A 151 -11.26 -7.55 8.47
C SER A 151 -9.90 -7.14 9.02
N ALA A 152 -8.98 -6.75 8.14
CA ALA A 152 -7.68 -6.19 8.51
C ALA A 152 -7.86 -4.83 9.20
N ALA A 153 -8.67 -3.93 8.63
CA ALA A 153 -8.98 -2.63 9.21
C ALA A 153 -9.67 -2.75 10.58
N GLU A 154 -10.64 -3.65 10.71
CA GLU A 154 -11.28 -3.98 11.99
C GLU A 154 -10.25 -4.50 13.02
N ARG A 155 -9.34 -5.38 12.60
CA ARG A 155 -8.31 -5.95 13.48
C ARG A 155 -7.32 -4.91 14.00
N VAL A 156 -6.92 -3.96 13.17
CA VAL A 156 -6.01 -2.89 13.58
C VAL A 156 -6.73 -1.75 14.31
N GLY A 157 -8.07 -1.84 14.43
CA GLY A 157 -8.87 -0.88 15.18
C GLY A 157 -9.15 0.42 14.43
N SER A 158 -9.19 0.39 13.09
CA SER A 158 -9.58 1.55 12.29
C SER A 158 -11.00 1.39 11.71
N PRO A 159 -12.03 1.94 12.37
CA PRO A 159 -13.39 1.89 11.87
C PRO A 159 -13.59 2.70 10.58
N GLU A 160 -12.82 3.77 10.36
CA GLU A 160 -12.88 4.60 9.16
C GLU A 160 -12.52 3.79 7.92
N PHE A 161 -11.37 3.13 7.93
CA PHE A 161 -10.97 2.28 6.80
C PHE A 161 -11.80 1.01 6.69
N ALA A 162 -12.28 0.45 7.81
CA ALA A 162 -13.21 -0.68 7.76
C ALA A 162 -14.50 -0.31 7.00
N ALA A 163 -15.00 0.91 7.19
CA ALA A 163 -16.14 1.43 6.44
C ALA A 163 -15.80 1.60 4.95
N ILE A 164 -14.66 2.20 4.63
CA ILE A 164 -14.23 2.40 3.23
C ILE A 164 -14.09 1.06 2.50
N PHE A 165 -13.42 0.07 3.10
CA PHE A 165 -13.22 -1.24 2.48
C PHE A 165 -14.50 -2.06 2.37
N ARG A 166 -15.43 -1.92 3.31
CA ARG A 166 -16.77 -2.49 3.19
C ARG A 166 -17.51 -1.89 1.98
N ASP A 167 -17.47 -0.56 1.83
CA ASP A 167 -18.17 0.14 0.76
C ASP A 167 -17.51 -0.18 -0.61
N ALA A 168 -16.19 -0.32 -0.63
CA ALA A 168 -15.43 -0.79 -1.79
C ALA A 168 -15.81 -2.23 -2.18
N ALA A 169 -15.91 -3.15 -1.22
CA ALA A 169 -16.36 -4.51 -1.48
C ALA A 169 -17.81 -4.57 -1.99
N ALA A 170 -18.68 -3.66 -1.55
CA ALA A 170 -20.07 -3.58 -1.99
C ALA A 170 -20.25 -3.20 -3.47
N LEU A 171 -19.21 -2.67 -4.13
CA LEU A 171 -19.21 -2.45 -5.57
C LEU A 171 -19.11 -3.76 -6.37
N TRP A 172 -18.53 -4.80 -5.76
CA TRP A 172 -18.33 -6.08 -6.42
C TRP A 172 -19.61 -6.93 -6.43
N PRO A 173 -19.82 -7.80 -7.44
CA PRO A 173 -20.96 -8.69 -7.49
C PRO A 173 -21.13 -9.51 -6.20
N GLY A 174 -22.26 -9.28 -5.51
CA GLY A 174 -22.57 -9.95 -4.24
C GLY A 174 -21.68 -9.54 -3.06
N GLY A 175 -20.97 -8.41 -3.15
CA GLY A 175 -20.08 -7.92 -2.10
C GLY A 175 -18.78 -8.72 -1.97
N LYS A 176 -18.39 -9.46 -3.02
CA LYS A 176 -17.28 -10.42 -2.98
C LYS A 176 -16.21 -10.06 -4.00
N ILE A 177 -15.04 -9.72 -3.51
CA ILE A 177 -13.85 -9.47 -4.33
C ILE A 177 -13.15 -10.82 -4.58
N PRO A 178 -13.00 -11.28 -5.84
CA PRO A 178 -12.24 -12.49 -6.14
C PRO A 178 -10.76 -12.37 -5.73
N ARG A 179 -10.18 -13.45 -5.20
CA ARG A 179 -8.72 -13.51 -4.94
C ARG A 179 -7.91 -13.84 -6.19
N ASP A 180 -8.53 -14.51 -7.15
CA ASP A 180 -7.90 -14.86 -8.42
C ASP A 180 -7.81 -13.63 -9.33
N ALA A 181 -6.62 -13.38 -9.88
CA ALA A 181 -6.36 -12.20 -10.69
C ALA A 181 -7.15 -12.20 -12.01
N GLU A 182 -7.35 -13.35 -12.65
CA GLU A 182 -8.11 -13.45 -13.91
C GLU A 182 -9.59 -13.12 -13.66
N GLN A 183 -10.17 -13.66 -12.59
CA GLN A 183 -11.55 -13.36 -12.18
C GLN A 183 -11.74 -11.89 -11.81
N ARG A 184 -10.79 -11.27 -11.11
CA ARG A 184 -10.85 -9.83 -10.83
C ARG A 184 -10.76 -9.02 -12.11
N GLY A 185 -9.79 -9.30 -12.99
CA GLY A 185 -9.60 -8.60 -14.24
C GLY A 185 -10.82 -8.65 -15.15
N ALA A 186 -11.55 -9.77 -15.17
CA ALA A 186 -12.78 -9.89 -15.94
C ALA A 186 -13.93 -8.99 -15.43
N LEU A 187 -13.89 -8.56 -14.16
CA LEU A 187 -14.97 -7.84 -13.49
C LEU A 187 -14.65 -6.38 -13.15
N VAL A 188 -13.38 -6.02 -12.98
CA VAL A 188 -12.96 -4.70 -12.47
C VAL A 188 -13.46 -3.56 -13.37
N ASP A 189 -13.39 -3.73 -14.69
CA ASP A 189 -13.87 -2.74 -15.67
C ASP A 189 -15.39 -2.62 -15.72
N GLN A 190 -16.12 -3.53 -15.07
CA GLN A 190 -17.59 -3.52 -14.99
C GLN A 190 -18.09 -2.79 -13.74
N LEU A 191 -17.20 -2.40 -12.83
CA LEU A 191 -17.56 -1.66 -11.62
C LEU A 191 -18.01 -0.24 -11.98
N ASP A 192 -18.81 0.35 -11.09
CA ASP A 192 -19.27 1.73 -11.23
C ASP A 192 -18.11 2.71 -11.04
N ALA A 193 -17.53 3.16 -12.15
CA ALA A 193 -16.34 4.02 -12.16
C ALA A 193 -16.52 5.32 -11.38
N THR A 194 -17.75 5.88 -11.33
CA THR A 194 -18.01 7.09 -10.54
C THR A 194 -17.88 6.80 -9.06
N LYS A 195 -18.44 5.68 -8.58
CA LYS A 195 -18.31 5.28 -7.17
C LYS A 195 -16.88 4.88 -6.79
N VAL A 196 -16.14 4.27 -7.72
CA VAL A 196 -14.73 3.96 -7.49
C VAL A 196 -13.93 5.25 -7.29
N ALA A 197 -14.11 6.25 -8.17
CA ALA A 197 -13.45 7.55 -8.02
C ALA A 197 -13.83 8.26 -6.70
N GLU A 198 -15.10 8.19 -6.29
CA GLU A 198 -15.54 8.71 -4.98
C GLU A 198 -14.82 8.03 -3.81
N LEU A 199 -14.60 6.71 -3.89
CA LEU A 199 -13.86 5.97 -2.87
C LEU A 199 -12.38 6.33 -2.84
N ASP A 200 -11.75 6.56 -4.00
CA ASP A 200 -10.36 7.00 -4.09
C ASP A 200 -10.15 8.33 -3.34
N GLU A 201 -11.03 9.31 -3.58
CA GLU A 201 -11.02 10.59 -2.88
C GLU A 201 -11.23 10.45 -1.37
N ILE A 202 -12.19 9.62 -0.95
CA ILE A 202 -12.47 9.36 0.46
C ILE A 202 -11.27 8.67 1.14
N TYR A 203 -10.67 7.68 0.47
CA TYR A 203 -9.51 6.95 0.99
C TYR A 203 -8.34 7.89 1.21
N ALA A 204 -7.98 8.66 0.18
CA ALA A 204 -6.87 9.60 0.29
C ALA A 204 -7.15 10.66 1.37
N ALA A 205 -8.36 11.23 1.45
CA ALA A 205 -8.71 12.21 2.47
C ALA A 205 -8.70 11.65 3.90
N THR A 206 -8.85 10.34 4.01
CA THR A 206 -8.71 9.63 5.29
C THR A 206 -7.23 9.51 5.67
N GLN A 207 -6.30 9.30 4.74
CA GLN A 207 -4.86 9.24 5.06
C GLN A 207 -4.28 10.57 5.56
N TYR A 208 -4.80 11.72 5.13
CA TYR A 208 -4.32 13.06 5.51
C TYR A 208 -4.76 13.54 6.91
N ARG A 209 -5.14 12.63 7.81
CA ARG A 209 -5.50 12.98 9.20
C ARG A 209 -4.60 12.26 10.18
N ARG A 210 -4.34 12.90 11.31
CA ARG A 210 -3.38 12.42 12.30
C ARG A 210 -3.63 10.99 12.76
N ASN A 211 -4.88 10.64 13.02
CA ASN A 211 -5.24 9.34 13.61
C ASN A 211 -5.46 8.23 12.57
N THR A 212 -5.45 8.57 11.30
CA THR A 212 -5.73 7.65 10.19
C THR A 212 -4.60 7.57 9.18
N ALA A 213 -3.55 8.39 9.32
CA ALA A 213 -2.29 8.14 8.64
C ALA A 213 -1.81 6.71 8.91
N LEU A 214 -1.44 5.97 7.86
CA LEU A 214 -1.18 4.53 7.92
C LEU A 214 -0.21 4.15 9.04
N ALA A 215 0.89 4.90 9.19
CA ALA A 215 1.85 4.70 10.27
C ALA A 215 1.21 4.78 11.67
N ASN A 216 0.33 5.75 11.89
CA ASN A 216 -0.35 5.97 13.17
C ASN A 216 -1.46 4.95 13.44
N VAL A 217 -1.93 4.24 12.42
CA VAL A 217 -2.83 3.08 12.57
C VAL A 217 -2.02 1.82 12.87
N LEU A 218 -1.05 1.49 12.02
CA LEU A 218 -0.34 0.20 12.07
C LEU A 218 0.74 0.16 13.16
N GLY A 219 1.45 1.26 13.41
CA GLY A 219 2.53 1.33 14.40
C GLY A 219 2.06 0.97 15.82
N PRO A 220 1.00 1.61 16.36
CA PRO A 220 0.43 1.22 17.64
C PRO A 220 -0.06 -0.23 17.68
N PHE A 221 -0.70 -0.71 16.61
CA PHE A 221 -1.15 -2.10 16.51
C PHE A 221 0.02 -3.10 16.60
N ILE A 222 1.11 -2.85 15.89
CA ILE A 222 2.33 -3.68 15.95
C ILE A 222 2.89 -3.73 17.38
N ARG A 223 3.01 -2.57 18.05
CA ARG A 223 3.53 -2.53 19.42
C ARG A 223 2.62 -3.27 20.41
N ALA A 224 1.30 -3.14 20.27
CA ALA A 224 0.33 -3.83 21.11
C ALA A 224 0.35 -5.36 20.90
N ASN A 225 0.85 -5.85 19.76
CA ASN A 225 0.87 -7.26 19.38
C ASN A 225 2.30 -7.73 19.06
N THR A 226 3.29 -7.25 19.82
CA THR A 226 4.72 -7.43 19.53
C THR A 226 5.11 -8.90 19.34
N ASP A 227 4.49 -9.83 20.07
CA ASP A 227 4.73 -11.28 19.95
C ASP A 227 4.36 -11.86 18.58
N GLN A 228 3.48 -11.20 17.82
CA GLN A 228 3.10 -11.60 16.46
C GLN A 228 4.10 -11.17 15.40
N PHE A 229 4.91 -10.13 15.68
CA PHE A 229 5.82 -9.50 14.71
C PHE A 229 7.30 -9.65 15.05
N VAL A 230 7.64 -9.76 16.34
CA VAL A 230 9.00 -9.75 16.83
C VAL A 230 9.37 -11.09 17.43
N ALA A 231 10.51 -11.63 17.04
CA ALA A 231 11.00 -12.90 17.54
C ALA A 231 11.37 -12.78 19.04
N SER A 232 11.06 -13.81 19.83
CA SER A 232 11.61 -13.94 21.18
C SER A 232 13.14 -14.01 21.12
N ARG A 233 13.79 -13.43 22.14
CA ARG A 233 15.25 -13.49 22.30
C ARG A 233 15.75 -14.91 22.49
#